data_AF-A0A6N4Q4D0-F1
#
_entry.id   AF-A0A6N4Q4D0-F1
#
_cell.length_a   1.000
_cell.length_b   1.000
_cell.length_c   1.000
_cell.angle_alpha   90.00
_cell.angle_beta   90.00
_cell.angle_gamma   90.00
#
_symmetry.space_group_name_H-M   'P 1'
#
loop_
_entity.id
_entity.type
_entity.pdbx_description
1 polymer ?
#
loop_
_entity_poly.entity_id
_entity_poly.type
_entity_poly.pdbx_seq_one_letter_code
_entity_poly.pdbx_strand_id
1 'polypeptide(L)'
;MKLNFKSKKHITIFLFLLSLNLNSVQIQFSNGNVYHASFISDDSHHLLVRYRGKDYKIPKKEIESFDMSNNTNIDSSYSLSTFKLKNGSRIRGLIAEEKKEEFVVKTELGFLTILKSEILPPTPSKLENPDFPEEYLSFDKENNQTIVGLSLFLLPTYSPLSKNHPMLEGASFFVEPAFLKWNSNWQMGFKMEHYRSNGNGESFTIQTGNIYGLYSKKFNNHELLNFYSSLSIGVGQVNYRTNDGDVFGGRNSSLGFDIGWQGLKFSNSLIRIGLKNQCFIETKELFCGSGFEIQGGWIF
;
A
#
# COMPACT_ATOMS: atom_id res chain seq x y z
N MET A 1 -7.54 31.33 -41.05
CA MET A 1 -6.33 31.23 -40.19
C MET A 1 -6.11 29.75 -39.88
N LYS A 2 -5.14 29.10 -40.56
CA LYS A 2 -4.87 27.65 -40.43
C LYS A 2 -3.96 27.42 -39.22
N LEU A 3 -4.45 26.72 -38.19
CA LEU A 3 -3.63 26.28 -37.07
C LEU A 3 -2.91 24.98 -37.44
N ASN A 4 -1.59 25.07 -37.45
CA ASN A 4 -0.67 24.04 -37.91
C ASN A 4 -0.20 23.24 -36.68
N PHE A 5 -0.68 22.01 -36.50
CA PHE A 5 -0.23 21.14 -35.41
C PHE A 5 1.13 20.52 -35.76
N LYS A 6 2.21 21.11 -35.24
CA LYS A 6 3.54 20.48 -35.17
C LYS A 6 3.81 20.03 -33.74
N SER A 7 3.52 18.78 -33.44
CA SER A 7 4.20 18.05 -32.35
C SER A 7 4.10 16.55 -32.59
N LYS A 8 5.09 15.99 -33.28
CA LYS A 8 5.29 14.54 -33.47
C LYS A 8 6.56 14.04 -32.77
N LYS A 9 7.06 14.75 -31.76
CA LYS A 9 8.28 14.38 -31.02
C LYS A 9 8.06 13.90 -29.58
N HIS A 10 6.80 13.77 -29.11
CA HIS A 10 6.50 13.25 -27.77
C HIS A 10 5.88 11.85 -27.75
N ILE A 11 5.55 11.29 -28.92
CA ILE A 11 4.91 9.96 -29.00
C ILE A 11 5.95 8.82 -28.90
N THR A 12 7.22 9.08 -29.19
CA THR A 12 8.24 8.01 -29.22
C THR A 12 8.83 7.67 -27.85
N ILE A 13 8.74 8.58 -26.86
CA ILE A 13 9.22 8.31 -25.48
C ILE A 13 8.15 7.57 -24.65
N PHE A 14 6.86 7.68 -25.02
CA PHE A 14 5.77 6.98 -24.34
C PHE A 14 5.69 5.48 -24.68
N LEU A 15 6.23 5.05 -25.83
CA LEU A 15 6.25 3.64 -26.21
C LEU A 15 7.42 2.83 -25.62
N PHE A 16 8.48 3.47 -25.11
CA PHE A 16 9.60 2.75 -24.49
C PHE A 16 9.36 2.40 -23.01
N LEU A 17 8.34 2.98 -22.39
CA LEU A 17 7.89 2.65 -21.03
C LEU A 17 6.91 1.46 -20.99
N LEU A 18 6.49 0.94 -22.14
CA LEU A 18 5.52 -0.16 -22.23
C LEU A 18 6.14 -1.56 -22.41
N SER A 19 7.46 -1.67 -22.42
CA SER A 19 8.18 -2.95 -22.44
C SER A 19 8.73 -3.30 -21.06
N LEU A 20 7.89 -3.17 -20.02
CA LEU A 20 8.19 -3.82 -18.74
C LEU A 20 8.00 -5.32 -18.98
N ASN A 21 9.10 -6.06 -19.05
CA ASN A 21 9.07 -7.51 -18.99
C ASN A 21 8.33 -7.90 -17.70
N LEU A 22 7.11 -8.41 -17.85
CA LEU A 22 6.42 -9.10 -16.78
C LEU A 22 7.19 -10.41 -16.57
N ASN A 23 8.14 -10.39 -15.65
CA ASN A 23 8.85 -11.60 -15.24
C ASN A 23 7.80 -12.54 -14.63
N SER A 24 7.52 -13.64 -15.31
CA SER A 24 6.67 -14.69 -14.77
C SER A 24 7.52 -15.72 -14.04
N VAL A 25 6.91 -16.36 -13.06
CA VAL A 25 7.52 -17.43 -12.28
C VAL A 25 6.55 -18.60 -12.22
N GLN A 26 7.07 -19.79 -12.48
CA GLN A 26 6.38 -21.04 -12.17
C GLN A 26 6.84 -21.49 -10.79
N ILE A 27 5.90 -21.72 -9.89
CA ILE A 27 6.16 -22.19 -8.53
C ILE A 27 5.56 -23.57 -8.38
N GLN A 28 6.36 -24.54 -7.97
CA GLN A 28 5.92 -25.88 -7.63
C GLN A 28 6.04 -26.10 -6.13
N PHE A 29 4.92 -26.45 -5.50
CA PHE A 29 4.86 -26.78 -4.08
C PHE A 29 5.13 -28.27 -3.86
N SER A 30 5.58 -28.60 -2.64
CA SER A 30 5.86 -29.97 -2.22
C SER A 30 4.63 -30.91 -2.28
N ASN A 31 3.41 -30.35 -2.27
CA ASN A 31 2.16 -31.09 -2.43
C ASN A 31 1.80 -31.40 -3.89
N GLY A 32 2.60 -30.93 -4.86
CA GLY A 32 2.36 -31.12 -6.29
C GLY A 32 1.50 -30.06 -6.97
N ASN A 33 1.08 -29.01 -6.26
CA ASN A 33 0.42 -27.86 -6.88
C ASN A 33 1.45 -26.98 -7.59
N VAL A 34 1.10 -26.55 -8.79
CA VAL A 34 1.92 -25.67 -9.61
C VAL A 34 1.13 -24.41 -9.93
N TYR A 35 1.78 -23.25 -9.77
CA TYR A 35 1.20 -21.93 -10.01
C TYR A 35 2.10 -21.13 -10.94
N HIS A 36 1.49 -20.40 -11.86
CA HIS A 36 2.16 -19.41 -12.70
C HIS A 36 1.75 -18.02 -12.22
N ALA A 37 2.70 -17.27 -11.69
CA ALA A 37 2.46 -15.97 -11.08
C ALA A 37 3.41 -14.91 -11.65
N SER A 38 3.12 -13.63 -11.38
CA SER A 38 4.07 -12.55 -11.65
C SER A 38 5.08 -12.49 -10.51
N PHE A 39 6.36 -12.44 -10.85
CA PHE A 39 7.43 -12.27 -9.87
C PHE A 39 7.45 -10.84 -9.33
N ILE A 40 7.58 -10.69 -8.00
CA ILE A 40 7.76 -9.38 -7.35
C ILE A 40 9.20 -9.26 -6.81
N SER A 41 9.59 -10.16 -5.92
CA SER A 41 10.91 -10.17 -5.30
C SER A 41 11.26 -11.54 -4.70
N ASP A 42 12.56 -11.75 -4.51
CA ASP A 42 13.10 -12.94 -3.87
C ASP A 42 13.95 -12.54 -2.66
N ASP A 43 13.60 -13.04 -1.47
CA ASP A 43 14.35 -12.83 -0.23
C ASP A 43 15.04 -14.14 0.23
N SER A 44 15.81 -14.10 1.33
CA SER A 44 16.55 -15.27 1.80
C SER A 44 15.67 -16.44 2.28
N HIS A 45 14.42 -16.15 2.68
CA HIS A 45 13.51 -17.10 3.31
C HIS A 45 12.16 -17.22 2.59
N HIS A 46 11.78 -16.25 1.76
CA HIS A 46 10.49 -16.15 1.10
C HIS A 46 10.62 -15.71 -0.36
N LEU A 47 9.63 -16.13 -1.15
CA LEU A 47 9.38 -15.67 -2.50
C LEU A 47 8.11 -14.81 -2.50
N LEU A 48 8.19 -13.59 -3.03
CA LEU A 48 7.02 -12.71 -3.21
C LEU A 48 6.54 -12.74 -4.66
N VAL A 49 5.25 -13.02 -4.83
CA VAL A 49 4.61 -13.12 -6.14
C VAL A 49 3.23 -12.48 -6.15
N ARG A 50 2.76 -12.12 -7.34
CA ARG A 50 1.38 -11.67 -7.58
C ARG A 50 0.62 -12.69 -8.41
N TYR A 51 -0.51 -13.15 -7.89
CA TYR A 51 -1.40 -14.09 -8.56
C TYR A 51 -2.83 -13.55 -8.53
N ARG A 52 -3.45 -13.41 -9.70
CA ARG A 52 -4.81 -12.86 -9.90
C ARG A 52 -5.02 -11.51 -9.20
N GLY A 53 -3.99 -10.66 -9.24
CA GLY A 53 -4.00 -9.32 -8.66
C GLY A 53 -3.78 -9.25 -7.14
N LYS A 54 -3.55 -10.38 -6.46
CA LYS A 54 -3.21 -10.45 -5.02
C LYS A 54 -1.74 -10.79 -4.82
N ASP A 55 -1.12 -10.22 -3.79
CA ASP A 55 0.29 -10.46 -3.45
C ASP A 55 0.40 -11.59 -2.42
N TYR A 56 1.35 -12.49 -2.61
CA TYR A 56 1.58 -13.65 -1.75
C TYR A 56 3.04 -13.71 -1.32
N LYS A 57 3.27 -14.06 -0.05
CA LYS A 57 4.60 -14.25 0.54
C LYS A 57 4.77 -15.71 0.95
N ILE A 58 5.54 -16.45 0.17
CA ILE A 58 5.63 -17.90 0.26
C ILE A 58 6.95 -18.29 0.92
N PRO A 59 6.97 -19.06 2.02
CA PRO A 59 8.21 -19.57 2.60
C PRO A 59 8.92 -20.53 1.63
N LYS A 60 10.21 -20.31 1.36
CA LYS A 60 11.01 -21.14 0.45
C LYS A 60 11.07 -22.62 0.84
N LYS A 61 10.94 -22.92 2.14
CA LYS A 61 10.89 -24.29 2.66
C LYS A 61 9.70 -25.11 2.14
N GLU A 62 8.65 -24.44 1.63
CA GLU A 62 7.41 -25.08 1.14
C GLU A 62 7.41 -25.22 -0.40
N ILE A 63 8.33 -24.51 -1.05
CA ILE A 63 8.57 -24.53 -2.49
C ILE A 63 9.52 -25.69 -2.81
N GLU A 64 9.06 -26.63 -3.63
CA GLU A 64 9.90 -27.73 -4.15
C GLU A 64 10.88 -27.18 -5.20
N SER A 65 10.36 -26.34 -6.11
CA SER A 65 11.16 -25.65 -7.11
C SER A 65 10.42 -24.42 -7.63
N PHE A 66 11.16 -23.43 -8.13
CA PHE A 66 10.58 -22.35 -8.91
C PHE A 66 11.47 -22.04 -10.11
N ASP A 67 10.86 -21.71 -11.24
CA ASP A 67 11.53 -21.39 -12.49
C ASP A 67 11.05 -20.04 -13.03
N MET A 68 12.01 -19.20 -13.41
CA MET A 68 11.82 -17.85 -13.94
C MET A 68 11.76 -17.83 -15.47
N SER A 69 11.67 -19.00 -16.11
CA SER A 69 11.47 -19.09 -17.55
C SER A 69 10.19 -18.34 -17.96
N ASN A 70 10.27 -17.58 -19.06
CA ASN A 70 9.19 -16.75 -19.61
C ASN A 70 7.93 -17.58 -19.93
N ASN A 71 7.14 -17.84 -18.90
CA ASN A 71 5.85 -18.48 -19.00
C ASN A 71 4.83 -17.43 -19.39
N THR A 72 4.24 -17.57 -20.57
CA THR A 72 3.21 -16.68 -21.09
C THR A 72 1.88 -16.82 -20.35
N ASN A 73 1.70 -17.87 -19.54
CA ASN A 73 0.43 -18.23 -18.93
C ASN A 73 0.34 -17.83 -17.45
N ILE A 74 0.47 -16.53 -17.18
CA ILE A 74 0.33 -15.94 -15.84
C ILE A 74 -1.11 -16.16 -15.33
N ASP A 75 -1.28 -16.30 -14.01
CA ASP A 75 -2.56 -16.48 -13.31
C ASP A 75 -3.25 -17.84 -13.59
N SER A 76 -2.45 -18.84 -13.96
CA SER A 76 -2.88 -20.22 -14.14
C SER A 76 -2.30 -21.15 -13.06
N SER A 77 -3.00 -22.24 -12.78
CA SER A 77 -2.58 -23.26 -11.83
C SER A 77 -3.01 -24.64 -12.29
N TYR A 78 -2.31 -25.67 -11.82
CA TYR A 78 -2.66 -27.07 -12.01
C TYR A 78 -2.07 -27.94 -10.90
N SER A 79 -2.59 -29.14 -10.71
CA SER A 79 -2.08 -30.11 -9.73
C SER A 79 -1.51 -31.34 -10.41
N LEU A 80 -0.29 -31.72 -10.03
CA LEU A 80 0.34 -32.97 -10.46
C LEU A 80 -0.23 -34.14 -9.65
N SER A 81 -0.67 -35.18 -10.34
CA SER A 81 -1.12 -36.42 -9.74
C SER A 81 0.03 -37.43 -9.68
N THR A 82 0.05 -38.24 -8.61
CA THR A 82 1.01 -39.34 -8.46
C THR A 82 0.30 -40.68 -8.57
N PHE A 83 0.63 -41.44 -9.61
CA PHE A 83 0.13 -42.78 -9.87
C PHE A 83 1.08 -43.81 -9.27
N LYS A 84 0.58 -44.63 -8.35
CA LYS A 84 1.30 -45.80 -7.85
C LYS A 84 0.83 -47.02 -8.64
N LEU A 85 1.73 -47.63 -9.40
CA LEU A 85 1.41 -48.81 -10.19
C LEU A 85 1.57 -50.09 -9.36
N LYS A 86 0.85 -51.15 -9.75
CA LYS A 86 0.93 -52.48 -9.11
C LYS A 86 2.33 -53.09 -9.16
N ASN A 87 3.15 -52.70 -10.15
CA ASN A 87 4.54 -53.12 -10.27
C ASN A 87 5.51 -52.35 -9.34
N GLY A 88 5.01 -51.46 -8.49
CA GLY A 88 5.80 -50.65 -7.56
C GLY A 88 6.31 -49.32 -8.13
N SER A 89 6.19 -49.10 -9.44
CA SER A 89 6.60 -47.86 -10.10
C SER A 89 5.70 -46.68 -9.69
N ARG A 90 6.25 -45.47 -9.76
CA ARG A 90 5.52 -44.23 -9.53
C ARG A 90 5.64 -43.31 -10.74
N ILE A 91 4.51 -42.82 -11.22
CA ILE A 91 4.46 -41.87 -12.32
C ILE A 91 3.84 -40.58 -11.78
N ARG A 92 4.52 -39.44 -11.99
CA ARG A 92 4.02 -38.12 -11.62
C ARG A 92 3.69 -37.33 -12.89
N GLY A 93 2.52 -36.73 -12.97
CA GLY A 93 2.10 -35.95 -14.13
C GLY A 93 0.71 -35.34 -14.00
N LEU A 94 0.36 -34.49 -14.96
CA LEU A 94 -0.95 -33.85 -15.04
C LEU A 94 -1.95 -34.75 -15.78
N ILE A 95 -3.13 -34.96 -15.22
CA ILE A 95 -4.22 -35.69 -15.89
C ILE A 95 -4.78 -34.80 -17.00
N ALA A 96 -4.44 -35.12 -18.25
CA ALA A 96 -4.97 -34.44 -19.42
C ALA A 96 -6.41 -34.91 -19.70
N GLU A 97 -6.64 -36.22 -19.65
CA GLU A 97 -7.92 -36.85 -19.91
C GLU A 97 -8.15 -38.04 -18.97
N GLU A 98 -9.37 -38.16 -18.46
CA GLU A 98 -9.82 -39.35 -17.75
C GLU A 98 -10.88 -40.04 -18.60
N LYS A 99 -10.59 -41.27 -19.03
CA LYS A 99 -11.55 -42.14 -19.73
C LYS A 99 -12.05 -43.23 -18.80
N LYS A 100 -12.95 -44.07 -19.31
CA LYS A 100 -13.55 -45.16 -18.52
C LYS A 100 -12.49 -46.13 -17.97
N GLU A 101 -11.55 -46.57 -18.81
CA GLU A 101 -10.57 -47.61 -18.47
C GLU A 101 -9.12 -47.11 -18.37
N GLU A 102 -8.86 -45.86 -18.75
CA GLU A 102 -7.50 -45.31 -18.84
C GLU A 102 -7.43 -43.83 -18.42
N PHE A 103 -6.24 -43.41 -18.01
CA PHE A 103 -5.85 -42.02 -17.84
C PHE A 103 -4.83 -41.63 -18.91
N VAL A 104 -5.01 -40.46 -19.52
CA VAL A 104 -3.98 -39.82 -20.34
C VAL A 104 -3.27 -38.78 -19.48
N VAL A 105 -1.99 -39.01 -19.20
CA VAL A 105 -1.18 -38.22 -18.27
C VAL A 105 -0.07 -37.50 -19.04
N LYS A 106 0.01 -36.18 -18.88
CA LYS A 106 1.13 -35.37 -19.38
C LYS A 106 2.25 -35.39 -18.34
N THR A 107 3.38 -35.96 -18.71
CA THR A 107 4.63 -36.00 -17.93
C THR A 107 5.66 -35.05 -18.55
N GLU A 108 6.82 -34.90 -17.90
CA GLU A 108 7.96 -34.14 -18.46
C GLU A 108 8.47 -34.73 -19.78
N LEU A 109 8.34 -36.04 -19.97
CA LEU A 109 8.79 -36.76 -21.17
C LEU A 109 7.73 -36.77 -22.30
N GLY A 110 6.50 -36.34 -22.02
CA GLY A 110 5.39 -36.37 -22.97
C GLY A 110 4.12 -37.01 -22.39
N PHE A 111 3.21 -37.40 -23.29
CA PHE A 111 1.94 -38.03 -22.91
C PHE A 111 2.11 -39.54 -22.71
N LEU A 112 1.52 -40.05 -21.63
CA LEU A 112 1.50 -41.46 -21.29
C LEU A 112 0.06 -41.90 -21.00
N THR A 113 -0.32 -43.05 -21.52
CA THR A 113 -1.61 -43.68 -21.20
C THR A 113 -1.39 -44.73 -20.12
N ILE A 114 -2.16 -44.64 -19.02
CA ILE A 114 -2.09 -45.57 -17.89
C ILE A 114 -3.45 -46.25 -17.72
N LEU A 115 -3.48 -47.57 -17.73
CA LEU A 115 -4.70 -48.33 -17.51
C LEU A 115 -5.11 -48.27 -16.03
N LYS A 116 -6.40 -48.04 -15.75
CA LYS A 116 -6.92 -48.00 -14.37
C LYS A 116 -6.70 -49.31 -13.62
N SER A 117 -6.68 -50.43 -14.36
CA SER A 117 -6.39 -51.76 -13.81
C SER A 117 -4.96 -51.93 -13.30
N GLU A 118 -4.03 -51.08 -13.71
CA GLU A 118 -2.61 -51.12 -13.31
C GLU A 118 -2.31 -50.23 -12.09
N ILE A 119 -3.26 -49.36 -11.70
CA ILE A 119 -3.11 -48.41 -10.61
C ILE A 119 -3.51 -49.08 -9.29
N LEU A 120 -2.72 -48.87 -8.25
CA LEU A 120 -3.05 -49.23 -6.87
C LEU A 120 -4.04 -48.20 -6.29
N PRO A 121 -5.11 -48.63 -5.59
CA PRO A 121 -5.99 -47.71 -4.89
C PRO A 121 -5.25 -46.88 -3.82
N PRO A 122 -5.66 -45.62 -3.58
CA PRO A 122 -6.75 -44.90 -4.22
C PRO A 122 -6.37 -44.38 -5.62
N THR A 123 -7.30 -44.48 -6.57
CA THR A 123 -7.13 -43.91 -7.91
C THR A 123 -7.13 -42.38 -7.84
N PRO A 124 -6.14 -41.70 -8.43
CA PRO A 124 -6.16 -40.25 -8.52
C PRO A 124 -7.37 -39.78 -9.34
N SER A 125 -8.03 -38.73 -8.91
CA SER A 125 -9.05 -38.03 -9.69
C SER A 125 -8.45 -36.79 -10.36
N LYS A 126 -9.06 -36.33 -11.44
CA LYS A 126 -8.73 -35.02 -12.01
C LYS A 126 -9.06 -33.94 -10.98
N LEU A 127 -8.02 -33.38 -10.37
CA LEU A 127 -8.14 -32.25 -9.46
C LEU A 127 -8.48 -30.99 -10.27
N GLU A 128 -9.41 -30.19 -9.77
CA GLU A 128 -9.63 -28.84 -10.29
C GLU A 128 -8.37 -28.00 -10.08
N ASN A 129 -8.23 -26.94 -10.89
CA ASN A 129 -7.10 -26.03 -10.78
C ASN A 129 -7.09 -25.40 -9.38
N PRO A 130 -6.04 -25.62 -8.56
CA PRO A 130 -6.05 -25.17 -7.18
C PRO A 130 -5.99 -23.64 -7.14
N ASP A 131 -6.70 -23.02 -6.21
CA ASP A 131 -6.47 -21.61 -5.93
C ASP A 131 -5.18 -21.43 -5.12
N PHE A 132 -4.64 -20.21 -5.11
CA PHE A 132 -3.45 -19.91 -4.32
C PHE A 132 -3.79 -20.02 -2.83
N PRO A 133 -2.97 -20.67 -1.99
CA PRO A 133 -3.29 -20.84 -0.57
C PRO A 133 -3.41 -19.50 0.15
N GLU A 134 -4.55 -19.27 0.82
CA GLU A 134 -4.84 -18.02 1.52
C GLU A 134 -3.87 -17.75 2.67
N GLU A 135 -3.24 -18.78 3.24
CA GLU A 135 -2.22 -18.66 4.28
C GLU A 135 -0.96 -17.91 3.85
N TYR A 136 -0.66 -17.90 2.53
CA TYR A 136 0.42 -17.09 1.97
C TYR A 136 -0.05 -15.74 1.48
N LEU A 137 -1.35 -15.48 1.47
CA LEU A 137 -1.86 -14.18 1.06
C LEU A 137 -1.20 -13.15 1.94
N SER A 138 -0.56 -12.18 1.31
CA SER A 138 0.09 -11.07 1.99
C SER A 138 -1.00 -10.15 2.55
N PHE A 139 -1.75 -10.63 3.54
CA PHE A 139 -2.39 -9.79 4.54
C PHE A 139 -1.25 -9.27 5.42
N ASP A 140 -0.51 -8.34 4.85
CA ASP A 140 0.78 -7.92 5.37
C ASP A 140 0.69 -7.54 6.85
N LYS A 141 1.56 -8.13 7.67
CA LYS A 141 2.00 -7.57 8.95
C LYS A 141 2.54 -6.12 8.79
N GLU A 142 2.93 -5.72 7.57
CA GLU A 142 3.22 -4.34 7.20
C GLU A 142 1.97 -3.48 6.92
N ASN A 143 0.81 -4.08 6.66
CA ASN A 143 -0.40 -3.34 6.35
C ASN A 143 -1.13 -2.89 7.61
N ASN A 144 -1.10 -3.66 8.69
CA ASN A 144 -1.86 -3.37 9.90
C ASN A 144 -0.98 -2.77 11.00
N GLN A 145 -0.32 -1.65 10.68
CA GLN A 145 0.57 -0.94 11.61
C GLN A 145 -0.13 0.27 12.21
N THR A 146 0.00 0.45 13.52
CA THR A 146 -0.44 1.67 14.19
C THR A 146 0.72 2.64 14.22
N ILE A 147 0.49 3.87 13.79
CA ILE A 147 1.49 4.93 13.85
C ILE A 147 1.10 5.89 14.96
N VAL A 148 2.04 6.23 15.83
CA VAL A 148 1.90 7.32 16.81
C VAL A 148 3.03 8.30 16.58
N GLY A 149 2.76 9.60 16.55
CA GLY A 149 3.79 10.57 16.24
C GLY A 149 3.54 11.97 16.73
N LEU A 150 4.55 12.81 16.47
CA LEU A 150 4.57 14.23 16.78
C LEU A 150 4.87 15.02 15.52
N SER A 151 4.38 16.25 15.43
CA SER A 151 4.77 17.18 14.37
C SER A 151 5.08 18.57 14.89
N LEU A 152 5.88 19.30 14.13
CA LEU A 152 6.12 20.73 14.28
C LEU A 152 5.78 21.43 12.98
N PHE A 153 5.18 22.61 13.05
CA PHE A 153 4.80 23.37 11.87
C PHE A 153 4.93 24.87 12.05
N LEU A 154 5.16 25.55 10.92
CA LEU A 154 5.24 27.00 10.79
C LEU A 154 4.42 27.43 9.58
N LEU A 155 3.37 28.20 9.81
CA LEU A 155 2.34 28.54 8.82
C LEU A 155 2.18 30.07 8.74
N PRO A 156 2.81 30.73 7.76
CA PRO A 156 2.45 32.09 7.38
C PRO A 156 0.94 32.21 7.18
N THR A 157 0.34 33.25 7.76
CA THR A 157 -1.11 33.46 7.72
C THR A 157 -1.53 34.29 6.51
N TYR A 158 -2.78 34.16 6.12
CA TYR A 158 -3.39 34.96 5.07
C TYR A 158 -4.17 36.15 5.64
N SER A 159 -4.45 37.13 4.77
CA SER A 159 -5.32 38.26 5.11
C SER A 159 -6.72 37.76 5.52
N PRO A 160 -7.37 38.36 6.53
CA PRO A 160 -6.99 39.59 7.24
C PRO A 160 -6.01 39.37 8.41
N LEU A 161 -5.79 38.12 8.82
CA LEU A 161 -5.00 37.78 10.01
C LEU A 161 -3.52 38.15 9.86
N SER A 162 -2.99 38.11 8.64
CA SER A 162 -1.57 38.35 8.34
C SER A 162 -1.01 39.71 8.78
N LYS A 163 -1.86 40.73 8.94
CA LYS A 163 -1.44 42.06 9.38
C LYS A 163 -1.02 42.10 10.85
N ASN A 164 -1.80 41.43 11.70
CA ASN A 164 -1.59 41.46 13.15
C ASN A 164 -0.90 40.19 13.64
N HIS A 165 -1.10 39.07 12.97
CA HIS A 165 -0.63 37.73 13.35
C HIS A 165 -0.03 37.03 12.13
N PRO A 166 1.16 37.45 11.66
CA PRO A 166 1.73 37.02 10.38
C PRO A 166 2.12 35.54 10.30
N MET A 167 2.24 34.86 11.45
CA MET A 167 2.72 33.48 11.54
C MET A 167 1.94 32.71 12.58
N LEU A 168 1.58 31.47 12.25
CA LEU A 168 1.12 30.45 13.19
C LEU A 168 2.21 29.41 13.36
N GLU A 169 2.71 29.25 14.57
CA GLU A 169 3.64 28.19 14.95
C GLU A 169 2.94 27.19 15.83
N GLY A 170 3.37 25.93 15.79
CA GLY A 170 2.74 24.94 16.63
C GLY A 170 3.33 23.55 16.56
N ALA A 171 2.70 22.67 17.32
CA ALA A 171 3.04 21.27 17.42
C ALA A 171 1.77 20.42 17.39
N SER A 172 1.91 19.16 16.97
CA SER A 172 0.82 18.19 17.05
C SER A 172 1.26 16.86 17.63
N PHE A 173 0.28 16.13 18.11
CA PHE A 173 0.34 14.69 18.37
C PHE A 173 -0.67 14.00 17.47
N PHE A 174 -0.29 12.88 16.85
CA PHE A 174 -1.18 12.14 15.96
C PHE A 174 -1.12 10.64 16.19
N VAL A 175 -2.22 9.97 15.87
CA VAL A 175 -2.35 8.52 15.87
C VAL A 175 -3.05 8.07 14.59
N GLU A 176 -2.49 7.09 13.91
CA GLU A 176 -3.07 6.43 12.74
C GLU A 176 -3.26 4.95 13.08
N PRO A 177 -4.44 4.57 13.61
CA PRO A 177 -4.67 3.20 14.04
C PRO A 177 -4.66 2.22 12.87
N ALA A 178 -4.08 1.05 13.10
CA ALA A 178 -4.03 -0.05 12.13
C ALA A 178 -5.43 -0.43 11.61
N PHE A 179 -6.41 -0.55 12.52
CA PHE A 179 -7.78 -0.95 12.20
C PHE A 179 -8.58 0.10 11.40
N LEU A 180 -8.06 1.32 11.25
CA LEU A 180 -8.64 2.38 10.43
C LEU A 180 -7.96 2.50 9.06
N LYS A 181 -7.14 1.53 8.68
CA LYS A 181 -6.60 1.40 7.34
C LYS A 181 -7.60 0.69 6.44
N TRP A 182 -8.05 1.37 5.39
CA TRP A 182 -9.01 0.81 4.44
C TRP A 182 -8.30 -0.05 3.40
N ASN A 183 -7.20 0.43 2.84
CA ASN A 183 -6.41 -0.31 1.85
C ASN A 183 -4.94 0.08 1.94
N SER A 184 -4.11 -0.43 1.04
CA SER A 184 -2.67 -0.14 1.02
C SER A 184 -2.32 1.36 0.96
N ASN A 185 -3.23 2.19 0.43
CA ASN A 185 -3.00 3.60 0.20
C ASN A 185 -3.80 4.51 1.15
N TRP A 186 -4.92 4.07 1.72
CA TRP A 186 -5.82 4.91 2.52
C TRP A 186 -5.84 4.50 3.99
N GLN A 187 -5.67 5.48 4.86
CA GLN A 187 -5.72 5.33 6.32
C GLN A 187 -6.41 6.54 6.97
N MET A 188 -7.18 6.32 8.03
CA MET A 188 -7.67 7.43 8.85
C MET A 188 -6.82 7.60 10.11
N GLY A 189 -6.73 8.83 10.59
CA GLY A 189 -6.02 9.19 11.81
C GLY A 189 -6.69 10.29 12.61
N PHE A 190 -6.19 10.48 13.81
CA PHE A 190 -6.57 11.52 14.74
C PHE A 190 -5.37 12.41 15.01
N LYS A 191 -5.56 13.73 15.02
CA LYS A 191 -4.49 14.70 15.25
C LYS A 191 -4.96 15.76 16.25
N MET A 192 -4.24 15.92 17.35
CA MET A 192 -4.41 17.02 18.29
C MET A 192 -3.32 18.05 18.04
N GLU A 193 -3.69 19.31 17.83
CA GLU A 193 -2.74 20.35 17.46
C GLU A 193 -2.85 21.55 18.39
N HIS A 194 -1.70 22.16 18.67
CA HIS A 194 -1.60 23.40 19.41
C HIS A 194 -0.95 24.45 18.51
N TYR A 195 -1.68 25.53 18.24
CA TYR A 195 -1.25 26.68 17.49
C TYR A 195 -1.01 27.85 18.42
N ARG A 196 0.00 28.66 18.11
CA ARG A 196 0.29 29.93 18.74
C ARG A 196 0.58 30.97 17.68
N SER A 197 0.10 32.18 17.89
CA SER A 197 0.56 33.36 17.17
C SER A 197 0.79 34.51 18.14
N ASN A 198 1.90 35.23 17.95
CA ASN A 198 2.17 36.48 18.65
C ASN A 198 2.11 37.60 17.61
N GLY A 199 1.34 38.63 17.91
CA GLY A 199 1.16 39.82 17.09
C GLY A 199 1.79 41.06 17.72
N ASN A 200 1.39 42.24 17.25
CA ASN A 200 1.82 43.53 17.80
C ASN A 200 1.20 43.78 19.19
N GLY A 201 1.70 43.04 20.18
CA GLY A 201 1.29 43.10 21.59
C GLY A 201 0.12 42.19 21.97
N GLU A 202 -0.55 41.59 20.99
CA GLU A 202 -1.63 40.61 21.19
C GLU A 202 -1.11 39.19 20.94
N SER A 203 -1.73 38.19 21.54
CA SER A 203 -1.39 36.79 21.25
C SER A 203 -2.62 35.92 21.27
N PHE A 204 -2.61 34.85 20.49
CA PHE A 204 -3.63 33.83 20.63
C PHE A 204 -3.04 32.44 20.53
N THR A 205 -3.79 31.51 21.12
CA THR A 205 -3.53 30.08 21.04
C THR A 205 -4.78 29.37 20.59
N ILE A 206 -4.63 28.34 19.75
CA ILE A 206 -5.73 27.46 19.35
C ILE A 206 -5.33 26.04 19.69
N GLN A 207 -6.23 25.28 20.32
CA GLN A 207 -6.10 23.84 20.47
C GLN A 207 -7.18 23.15 19.64
N THR A 208 -6.79 22.27 18.72
CA THR A 208 -7.73 21.54 17.86
C THR A 208 -7.64 20.03 18.10
N GLY A 209 -8.79 19.36 17.94
CA GLY A 209 -8.87 17.92 17.73
C GLY A 209 -9.44 17.67 16.34
N ASN A 210 -8.66 17.02 15.47
CA ASN A 210 -9.03 16.72 14.10
C ASN A 210 -9.07 15.22 13.84
N ILE A 211 -9.98 14.81 12.97
CA ILE A 211 -9.90 13.55 12.22
C ILE A 211 -9.35 13.84 10.84
N TYR A 212 -8.55 12.94 10.27
CA TYR A 212 -8.03 13.10 8.92
C TYR A 212 -8.01 11.80 8.14
N GLY A 213 -8.22 11.92 6.84
CA GLY A 213 -7.94 10.85 5.87
C GLY A 213 -6.58 11.08 5.24
N LEU A 214 -5.71 10.07 5.30
CA LEU A 214 -4.38 10.03 4.72
C LEU A 214 -4.40 9.13 3.48
N TYR A 215 -3.96 9.67 2.35
CA TYR A 215 -3.66 8.92 1.13
C TYR A 215 -2.16 8.86 0.94
N SER A 216 -1.63 7.66 0.76
CA SER A 216 -0.21 7.36 0.52
C SER A 216 -0.05 6.71 -0.84
N LYS A 217 0.97 7.14 -1.60
CA LYS A 217 1.28 6.57 -2.91
C LYS A 217 2.77 6.36 -3.08
N LYS A 218 3.17 5.10 -3.24
CA LYS A 218 4.52 4.70 -3.64
C LYS A 218 4.60 4.59 -5.16
N PHE A 219 5.56 5.29 -5.77
CA PHE A 219 5.84 5.13 -7.20
C PHE A 219 6.95 4.09 -7.39
N ASN A 220 6.77 3.21 -8.38
CA ASN A 220 7.73 2.14 -8.74
C ASN A 220 8.12 1.23 -7.56
N ASN A 221 7.23 1.05 -6.58
CA ASN A 221 7.50 0.32 -5.34
C ASN A 221 8.77 0.79 -4.59
N HIS A 222 9.21 2.03 -4.81
CA HIS A 222 10.42 2.58 -4.22
C HIS A 222 10.08 3.41 -2.99
N GLU A 223 10.65 3.10 -1.82
CA GLU A 223 10.34 3.80 -0.56
C GLU A 223 10.65 5.31 -0.64
N LEU A 224 11.77 5.71 -1.23
CA LEU A 224 12.08 7.13 -1.44
C LEU A 224 11.06 7.87 -2.33
N LEU A 225 10.24 7.17 -3.12
CA LEU A 225 9.20 7.76 -3.96
C LEU A 225 7.81 7.56 -3.34
N ASN A 226 7.72 7.67 -2.02
CA ASN A 226 6.48 7.59 -1.26
C ASN A 226 5.99 8.99 -0.87
N PHE A 227 4.84 9.37 -1.41
CA PHE A 227 4.21 10.66 -1.19
C PHE A 227 2.88 10.49 -0.47
N TYR A 228 2.46 11.53 0.26
CA TYR A 228 1.18 11.54 0.94
C TYR A 228 0.38 12.80 0.65
N SER A 229 -0.94 12.69 0.80
CA SER A 229 -1.85 13.81 0.95
C SER A 229 -2.84 13.51 2.06
N SER A 230 -3.23 14.51 2.84
CA SER A 230 -4.26 14.37 3.86
C SER A 230 -5.28 15.49 3.85
N LEU A 231 -6.50 15.17 4.23
CA LEU A 231 -7.58 16.11 4.46
C LEU A 231 -8.09 15.92 5.88
N SER A 232 -8.14 16.99 6.66
CA SER A 232 -8.55 16.98 8.06
C SER A 232 -9.73 17.89 8.34
N ILE A 233 -10.62 17.46 9.22
CA ILE A 233 -11.68 18.29 9.78
C ILE A 233 -11.68 18.16 11.30
N GLY A 234 -12.06 19.21 11.99
CA GLY A 234 -12.05 19.18 13.44
C GLY A 234 -12.75 20.37 14.07
N VAL A 235 -12.56 20.46 15.38
CA VAL A 235 -13.02 21.57 16.20
C VAL A 235 -11.91 21.98 17.14
N GLY A 236 -11.87 23.25 17.51
CA GLY A 236 -10.89 23.78 18.42
C GLY A 236 -11.42 24.83 19.37
N GLN A 237 -10.62 25.10 20.39
CA GLN A 237 -10.80 26.19 21.33
C GLN A 237 -9.73 27.24 21.07
N VAL A 238 -10.16 28.50 20.92
CA VAL A 238 -9.28 29.66 20.79
C VAL A 238 -9.24 30.42 22.11
N ASN A 239 -8.05 30.83 22.53
CA ASN A 239 -7.85 31.79 23.61
C ASN A 239 -7.03 32.95 23.04
N TYR A 240 -7.57 34.16 23.13
CA TYR A 240 -6.96 35.39 22.66
C TYR A 240 -6.67 36.30 23.85
N ARG A 241 -5.48 36.88 23.90
CA ARG A 241 -5.00 37.77 24.95
C ARG A 241 -4.68 39.14 24.35
N THR A 242 -5.31 40.18 24.89
CA THR A 242 -5.07 41.58 24.50
C THR A 242 -3.84 42.15 25.21
N ASN A 243 -3.42 43.32 24.75
CA ASN A 243 -2.38 44.14 25.39
C ASN A 243 -2.70 44.48 26.85
N ASP A 244 -3.98 44.70 27.16
CA ASP A 244 -4.44 45.09 28.50
C ASP A 244 -4.53 43.91 29.48
N GLY A 245 -4.23 42.70 29.01
CA GLY A 245 -4.23 41.47 29.83
C GLY A 245 -5.54 40.71 29.84
N ASP A 246 -6.58 41.23 29.18
CA ASP A 246 -7.86 40.54 29.04
C ASP A 246 -7.70 39.26 28.21
N VAL A 247 -8.43 38.21 28.60
CA VAL A 247 -8.43 36.92 27.92
C VAL A 247 -9.84 36.59 27.44
N PHE A 248 -9.97 36.37 26.13
CA PHE A 248 -11.21 35.99 25.47
C PHE A 248 -11.10 34.55 24.97
N GLY A 249 -12.17 33.79 25.16
CA GLY A 249 -12.26 32.39 24.75
C GLY A 249 -13.33 32.18 23.68
N GLY A 250 -13.08 31.26 22.75
CA GLY A 250 -14.02 30.91 21.69
C GLY A 250 -13.87 29.47 21.23
N ARG A 251 -14.76 29.07 20.31
CA ARG A 251 -14.68 27.78 19.62
C ARG A 251 -14.74 28.00 18.12
N ASN A 252 -13.94 27.24 17.39
CA ASN A 252 -13.90 27.28 15.94
C ASN A 252 -13.95 25.87 15.36
N SER A 253 -14.43 25.75 14.12
CA SER A 253 -14.25 24.53 13.33
C SER A 253 -12.95 24.63 12.54
N SER A 254 -12.26 23.52 12.36
CA SER A 254 -11.00 23.46 11.61
C SER A 254 -11.15 22.62 10.33
N LEU A 255 -10.51 23.06 9.26
CA LEU A 255 -10.34 22.34 8.01
C LEU A 255 -8.86 22.43 7.62
N GLY A 256 -8.23 21.30 7.30
CA GLY A 256 -6.82 21.26 6.95
C GLY A 256 -6.54 20.36 5.76
N PHE A 257 -5.48 20.67 5.03
CA PHE A 257 -4.99 19.88 3.91
C PHE A 257 -3.47 19.86 3.92
N ASP A 258 -2.89 18.67 3.87
CA ASP A 258 -1.44 18.49 3.82
C ASP A 258 -1.05 17.71 2.57
N ILE A 259 0.09 18.06 1.97
CA ILE A 259 0.74 17.25 0.93
C ILE A 259 2.22 17.16 1.23
N GLY A 260 2.82 16.00 0.99
CA GLY A 260 4.24 15.88 1.27
C GLY A 260 4.84 14.54 0.89
N TRP A 261 6.04 14.36 1.41
CA TRP A 261 6.87 13.21 1.20
C TRP A 261 7.04 12.44 2.50
N GLN A 262 7.04 11.10 2.42
CA GLN A 262 7.12 10.19 3.56
C GLN A 262 8.03 8.98 3.27
N GLY A 263 9.05 9.17 2.43
CA GLY A 263 9.92 8.10 1.95
C GLY A 263 11.03 7.68 2.91
N LEU A 264 11.19 8.35 4.06
CA LEU A 264 12.15 7.95 5.09
C LEU A 264 11.46 7.10 6.15
N LYS A 265 11.82 5.82 6.15
CA LYS A 265 11.49 4.87 7.21
C LYS A 265 12.78 4.29 7.77
N PHE A 266 12.95 4.36 9.09
CA PHE A 266 14.10 3.81 9.80
C PHE A 266 13.59 2.78 10.81
N SER A 267 13.68 1.49 10.47
CA SER A 267 13.12 0.40 11.29
C SER A 267 11.65 0.66 11.66
N ASN A 268 11.39 1.09 12.89
CA ASN A 268 10.05 1.34 13.44
C ASN A 268 9.73 2.84 13.52
N SER A 269 10.44 3.68 12.75
CA SER A 269 10.22 5.11 12.73
C SER A 269 9.96 5.60 11.31
N LEU A 270 9.16 6.65 11.19
CA LEU A 270 8.88 7.34 9.94
C LEU A 270 9.08 8.83 10.09
N ILE A 271 9.51 9.47 9.01
CA ILE A 271 9.60 10.93 8.91
C ILE A 271 8.77 11.38 7.72
N ARG A 272 7.90 12.37 7.93
CA ARG A 272 7.18 13.07 6.87
C ARG A 272 7.56 14.53 6.84
N ILE A 273 7.69 15.07 5.64
CA ILE A 273 7.93 16.49 5.41
C ILE A 273 6.93 16.94 4.36
N GLY A 274 6.18 18.00 4.65
CA GLY A 274 5.12 18.43 3.77
C GLY A 274 4.78 19.91 3.88
N LEU A 275 3.92 20.33 2.95
CA LEU A 275 3.21 21.58 3.00
C LEU A 275 1.88 21.34 3.70
N LYS A 276 1.61 22.12 4.74
CA LYS A 276 0.39 22.11 5.54
C LYS A 276 -0.40 23.38 5.24
N ASN A 277 -1.69 23.23 5.00
CA ASN A 277 -2.67 24.30 4.96
C ASN A 277 -3.67 24.08 6.09
N GLN A 278 -3.92 25.11 6.89
CA GLN A 278 -4.88 25.04 7.99
C GLN A 278 -5.80 26.25 7.93
N CYS A 279 -7.10 26.01 8.02
CA CYS A 279 -8.14 27.03 8.11
C CYS A 279 -9.00 26.83 9.36
N PHE A 280 -9.43 27.95 9.95
CA PHE A 280 -10.35 28.05 11.07
C PHE A 280 -11.58 28.81 10.61
N ILE A 281 -12.75 28.20 10.80
CA ILE A 281 -14.04 28.74 10.41
C ILE A 281 -14.65 29.39 11.64
N GLU A 282 -14.82 30.71 11.60
CA GLU A 282 -15.57 31.48 12.59
C GLU A 282 -16.90 31.97 12.01
N THR A 283 -17.77 32.51 12.87
CA THR A 283 -19.13 32.91 12.48
C THR A 283 -19.16 33.99 11.39
N LYS A 284 -18.10 34.81 11.28
CA LYS A 284 -18.04 35.94 10.35
C LYS A 284 -16.92 35.84 9.33
N GLU A 285 -15.85 35.11 9.63
CA GLU A 285 -14.62 35.10 8.83
C GLU A 285 -13.95 33.73 8.82
N LEU A 286 -13.09 33.52 7.82
CA LEU A 286 -12.24 32.35 7.66
C LEU A 286 -10.78 32.77 7.86
N PHE A 287 -10.07 32.11 8.76
CA PHE A 287 -8.67 32.39 9.02
C PHE A 287 -7.81 31.22 8.57
N CYS A 288 -6.85 31.44 7.68
CA CYS A 288 -6.01 30.37 7.17
C CYS A 288 -4.52 30.70 7.27
N GLY A 289 -3.69 29.66 7.34
CA GLY A 289 -2.25 29.73 7.14
C GLY A 289 -1.73 28.55 6.32
N SER A 290 -0.59 28.74 5.66
CA SER A 290 0.07 27.66 4.93
C SER A 290 1.57 27.74 5.03
N GLY A 291 2.21 26.61 5.26
CA GLY A 291 3.66 26.53 5.37
C GLY A 291 4.13 25.09 5.52
N PHE A 292 5.20 24.89 6.28
CA PHE A 292 5.86 23.60 6.38
C PHE A 292 5.47 22.86 7.64
N GLU A 293 5.36 21.53 7.53
CA GLU A 293 5.23 20.61 8.65
C GLU A 293 6.28 19.51 8.53
N ILE A 294 6.91 19.19 9.65
CA ILE A 294 7.76 18.02 9.81
C ILE A 294 7.09 17.10 10.84
N GLN A 295 6.86 15.85 10.46
CA GLN A 295 6.24 14.84 11.31
C GLN A 295 7.25 13.71 11.57
N GLY A 296 7.35 13.27 12.81
CA GLY A 296 8.05 12.05 13.20
C GLY A 296 7.08 11.08 13.83
N GLY A 297 7.12 9.80 13.44
CA GLY A 297 6.22 8.77 13.98
C GLY A 297 6.94 7.48 14.30
N TRP A 298 6.37 6.72 15.22
CA TRP A 298 6.76 5.36 15.58
C TRP A 298 5.68 4.39 15.13
N ILE A 299 6.13 3.26 14.58
CA ILE A 299 5.33 2.21 13.96
C ILE A 299 5.25 1.04 14.95
N PHE A 300 4.02 0.62 15.26
CA PHE A 300 3.67 -0.50 16.14
C PHE A 300 2.94 -1.60 15.39
#